data_AF-A0A3M1EGQ1-F1
#
_entry.id   AF-A0A3M1EGQ1-F1
#
_cell.length_a   1.000
_cell.length_b   1.000
_cell.length_c   1.000
_cell.angle_alpha   90.00
_cell.angle_beta   90.00
_cell.angle_gamma   90.00
#
_symmetry.space_group_name_H-M   'P 1'
#
loop_
_entity.id
_entity.type
_entity.pdbx_description
1 polymer ?
#
loop_
_entity_poly.entity_id
_entity_poly.type
_entity_poly.pdbx_seq_one_letter_code
_entity_poly.pdbx_strand_id
1 'polypeptide(L)'
;GFGLAGHAFEMARAAGVTFEIDYAALPIMAGALAAYRRGISSAANPANRRLVGRAIEFLPPRPAWEEELLFDPQTSGGLLAAVPEAEAPPLLAELHSSGVTEARIIGRVTERAGETLLKIRSNS
;
A
#
# COMPACT_ATOMS: atom_id res chain seq x y z
N GLY A 1 13.44 1.79 1.95
CA GLY A 1 12.78 2.23 0.70
C GLY A 1 11.75 3.32 0.97
N PHE A 2 10.84 3.56 0.03
CA PHE A 2 9.81 4.61 0.13
C PHE A 2 8.50 4.17 0.81
N GLY A 3 8.47 2.94 1.33
CA GLY A 3 7.25 2.30 1.84
C GLY A 3 6.27 1.95 0.72
N LEU A 4 5.18 1.27 1.09
CA LEU A 4 4.15 0.88 0.13
C LEU A 4 3.54 2.11 -0.56
N ALA A 5 3.23 3.17 0.20
CA ALA A 5 2.66 4.39 -0.37
C ALA A 5 3.61 5.06 -1.35
N GLY A 6 4.93 5.10 -1.07
CA GLY A 6 5.89 5.70 -1.99
C GLY A 6 6.00 4.92 -3.32
N HIS A 7 6.06 3.59 -3.27
CA HIS A 7 6.10 2.77 -4.48
C HIS A 7 4.80 2.85 -5.29
N ALA A 8 3.65 2.76 -4.63
CA ALA A 8 2.35 2.91 -5.30
C ALA A 8 2.17 4.30 -5.92
N PHE A 9 2.63 5.35 -5.22
CA PHE A 9 2.60 6.73 -5.73
C PHE A 9 3.40 6.88 -7.02
N GLU A 10 4.63 6.35 -7.08
CA GLU A 10 5.46 6.42 -8.29
C GLU A 10 4.81 5.68 -9.47
N MET A 11 4.26 4.49 -9.23
CA MET A 11 3.55 3.72 -10.26
C MET A 11 2.30 4.46 -10.77
N ALA A 12 1.46 4.94 -9.85
CA ALA A 12 0.23 5.65 -10.18
C ALA A 12 0.52 6.96 -10.94
N ARG A 13 1.55 7.70 -10.51
CA ARG A 13 1.98 8.94 -11.17
C ARG A 13 2.48 8.70 -12.58
N ALA A 14 3.33 7.68 -12.78
CA ALA A 14 3.90 7.35 -14.08
C ALA A 14 2.83 6.87 -15.08
N ALA A 15 1.86 6.07 -14.60
CA ALA A 15 0.78 5.55 -15.44
C ALA A 15 -0.40 6.53 -15.59
N GLY A 16 -0.47 7.61 -14.80
CA GLY A 16 -1.57 8.57 -14.85
C GLY A 16 -2.90 7.98 -14.38
N VAL A 17 -2.88 7.17 -13.32
CA VAL A 17 -4.03 6.43 -12.78
C VAL A 17 -4.17 6.65 -11.27
N THR A 18 -5.24 6.12 -10.67
CA THR A 18 -5.43 6.09 -9.21
C THR A 18 -5.40 4.65 -8.71
N PHE A 19 -4.71 4.38 -7.60
CA PHE A 19 -4.71 3.08 -6.92
C PHE A 19 -5.69 3.16 -5.74
N GLU A 20 -6.67 2.25 -5.72
CA GLU A 20 -7.51 2.02 -4.55
C GLU A 20 -6.96 0.80 -3.80
N ILE A 21 -6.34 1.03 -2.65
CA ILE A 21 -5.71 -0.01 -1.83
C ILE A 21 -6.64 -0.33 -0.65
N ASP A 22 -6.98 -1.59 -0.47
CA ASP A 22 -7.67 -2.08 0.73
C ASP A 22 -6.66 -2.31 1.85
N TYR A 23 -6.73 -1.47 2.88
CA TYR A 23 -5.86 -1.54 4.03
C TYR A 23 -5.98 -2.87 4.78
N ALA A 24 -7.19 -3.45 4.83
CA ALA A 24 -7.43 -4.71 5.54
C ALA A 24 -6.82 -5.91 4.81
N ALA A 25 -6.58 -5.79 3.50
CA ALA A 25 -5.96 -6.83 2.68
C ALA A 25 -4.41 -6.81 2.75
N LEU A 26 -3.81 -5.80 3.39
CA LEU A 26 -2.36 -5.68 3.48
C LEU A 26 -1.77 -6.81 4.34
N PRO A 27 -0.71 -7.51 3.88
CA PRO A 27 -0.01 -8.51 4.67
C PRO A 27 0.92 -7.82 5.69
N ILE A 28 0.32 -7.27 6.76
CA ILE A 28 1.05 -6.52 7.77
C ILE A 28 1.76 -7.48 8.72
N MET A 29 3.08 -7.28 8.91
CA MET A 29 3.87 -8.09 9.83
C MET A 29 3.35 -7.99 11.27
N ALA A 30 3.33 -9.13 11.97
CA ALA A 30 2.99 -9.19 13.38
C ALA A 30 3.86 -8.23 14.20
N GLY A 31 3.22 -7.41 15.03
CA GLY A 31 3.90 -6.45 15.89
C GLY A 31 4.24 -5.10 15.26
N ALA A 32 4.17 -4.93 13.93
CA ALA A 32 4.44 -3.65 13.27
C ALA A 32 3.45 -2.57 13.75
N LEU A 33 2.14 -2.85 13.69
CA LEU A 33 1.11 -1.94 14.20
C LEU A 33 1.27 -1.65 15.71
N ALA A 34 1.68 -2.65 16.49
CA ALA A 34 1.90 -2.47 17.92
C ALA A 34 3.09 -1.53 18.21
N ALA A 35 4.15 -1.59 17.39
CA ALA A 35 5.28 -0.67 17.47
C ALA A 35 4.84 0.77 17.15
N TYR A 36 4.12 0.97 16.05
CA TYR A 36 3.57 2.27 15.66
C TYR A 36 2.62 2.84 16.70
N ARG A 37 1.74 2.00 17.27
CA ARG A 37 0.84 2.41 18.35
C ARG A 37 1.57 2.85 19.62
N ARG A 38 2.81 2.37 19.83
CA ARG A 38 3.70 2.79 20.92
C ARG A 38 4.58 4.00 20.57
N GLY A 39 4.42 4.58 19.37
CA GLY A 39 5.23 5.71 18.90
C GLY A 39 6.61 5.31 18.38
N ILE A 40 6.86 4.02 18.13
CA ILE A 40 8.10 3.55 17.52
C ILE A 40 7.92 3.63 16.01
N SER A 41 8.66 4.54 15.38
CA SER A 41 8.56 4.87 13.96
C SER A 41 9.95 4.94 13.33
N SER A 42 10.04 4.80 12.00
CA SER A 42 11.30 4.94 11.29
C SER A 42 11.62 6.42 11.03
N ALA A 43 12.91 6.77 11.10
CA ALA A 43 13.38 8.12 10.76
C ALA A 43 13.08 8.52 9.30
N ALA A 44 12.84 7.55 8.41
CA ALA A 44 12.48 7.81 7.01
C ALA A 44 10.99 8.13 6.81
N ASN A 45 10.10 7.77 7.74
CA ASN A 45 8.65 7.93 7.58
C ASN A 45 8.23 9.38 7.25
N PRO A 46 8.76 10.42 7.93
CA PRO A 46 8.41 11.78 7.60
C PRO A 46 8.79 12.17 6.18
N ALA A 47 9.92 11.67 5.66
CA ALA A 47 10.36 11.92 4.29
C ALA A 47 9.48 11.17 3.28
N ASN A 48 9.17 9.90 3.54
CA ASN A 48 8.29 9.08 2.71
C ASN A 48 6.86 9.66 2.66
N ARG A 49 6.34 10.17 3.78
CA ARG A 49 5.04 10.86 3.84
C ARG A 49 5.05 12.15 3.02
N ARG A 50 6.12 12.94 3.08
CA ARG A 50 6.28 14.16 2.27
C ARG A 50 6.36 13.88 0.77
N LEU A 51 6.99 12.77 0.37
CA LEU A 51 7.08 12.35 -1.04
C LEU A 51 5.69 12.18 -1.65
N VAL A 52 4.78 11.49 -0.95
CA VAL A 52 3.41 11.25 -1.41
C VAL A 52 2.54 12.50 -1.22
N GLY A 53 2.75 13.24 -0.14
CA GLY A 53 2.13 14.54 0.09
C GLY A 53 0.61 14.48 0.09
N ARG A 54 -0.01 15.32 -0.75
CA ARG A 54 -1.48 15.43 -0.88
C ARG A 54 -2.09 14.39 -1.84
N ALA A 55 -1.27 13.53 -2.45
CA ALA A 55 -1.74 12.54 -3.42
C ALA A 55 -2.32 11.27 -2.76
N ILE A 56 -2.42 11.21 -1.43
CA ILE A 56 -2.98 10.09 -0.67
C ILE A 56 -4.16 10.52 0.17
N GLU A 57 -5.22 9.71 0.15
CA GLU A 57 -6.43 9.90 0.93
C GLU A 57 -6.78 8.62 1.69
N PHE A 58 -7.16 8.74 2.96
CA PHE A 58 -7.62 7.64 3.80
C PHE A 58 -9.13 7.71 3.96
N LEU A 59 -9.83 6.64 3.55
CA LEU A 59 -11.29 6.57 3.45
C LEU A 59 -11.81 5.31 4.17
N PRO A 60 -12.34 5.41 5.40
CA PRO A 60 -12.44 6.61 6.24
C PRO A 60 -11.08 7.07 6.81
N PRO A 61 -11.01 8.26 7.43
CA PRO A 61 -9.83 8.71 8.15
C PRO A 61 -9.37 7.67 9.18
N ARG A 62 -8.05 7.56 9.37
CA ARG A 62 -7.44 6.57 10.26
C ARG A 62 -6.63 7.23 11.38
N PRO A 63 -6.38 6.51 12.47
CA PRO A 63 -5.37 6.95 13.43
C PRO A 63 -4.00 7.11 12.75
N ALA A 64 -3.25 8.14 13.13
CA ALA A 64 -1.95 8.43 12.52
C ALA A 64 -0.97 7.23 12.53
N TRP A 65 -1.01 6.39 13.56
CA TRP A 65 -0.16 5.20 13.67
C TRP A 65 -0.52 4.10 12.65
N GLU A 66 -1.76 4.03 12.15
CA GLU A 66 -2.13 3.17 11.03
C GLU A 66 -1.63 3.75 9.70
N GLU A 67 -1.79 5.07 9.51
CA GLU A 67 -1.30 5.74 8.32
C GLU A 67 0.23 5.62 8.18
N GLU A 68 0.96 5.75 9.29
CA GLU A 68 2.42 5.69 9.32
C GLU A 68 2.98 4.39 8.77
N LEU A 69 2.27 3.28 8.94
CA LEU A 69 2.68 1.98 8.43
C LEU A 69 2.90 2.01 6.90
N LEU A 70 2.09 2.76 6.15
CA LEU A 70 2.20 2.81 4.68
C LEU A 70 3.50 3.49 4.22
N PHE A 71 4.11 4.29 5.08
CA PHE A 71 5.34 5.02 4.81
C PHE A 71 6.59 4.31 5.38
N ASP A 72 6.40 3.19 6.09
CA ASP A 72 7.49 2.42 6.70
C ASP A 72 8.48 1.91 5.65
N PRO A 73 9.77 2.27 5.72
CA PRO A 73 10.76 1.80 4.77
C PRO A 73 10.98 0.29 4.91
N GLN A 74 10.59 -0.48 3.90
CA GLN A 74 10.96 -1.89 3.82
C GLN A 74 12.39 -2.02 3.29
N THR A 75 13.21 -2.83 3.95
CA THR A 75 14.50 -3.31 3.44
C THR A 75 14.26 -4.69 2.86
N SER A 76 14.55 -4.89 1.57
CA SER A 76 14.22 -6.13 0.85
C SER A 76 12.74 -6.53 0.96
N GLY A 77 11.84 -5.56 0.81
CA GLY A 77 10.40 -5.78 0.82
C GLY A 77 9.91 -6.66 -0.34
N GLY A 78 8.61 -6.96 -0.34
CA GLY A 78 7.98 -7.73 -1.42
C GLY A 78 7.87 -6.97 -2.74
N LEU A 79 7.33 -7.65 -3.75
CA LEU A 79 7.01 -7.06 -5.06
C LEU A 79 5.61 -6.45 -5.04
N LEU A 80 5.45 -5.29 -5.69
CA LEU A 80 4.16 -4.68 -6.01
C LEU A 80 3.94 -4.75 -7.52
N ALA A 81 2.82 -5.32 -7.95
CA ALA A 81 2.47 -5.47 -9.36
C ALA A 81 1.03 -5.05 -9.62
N ALA A 82 0.77 -4.52 -10.81
CA ALA A 82 -0.56 -4.28 -11.34
C ALA A 82 -0.76 -5.16 -12.58
N VAL A 83 -1.85 -5.92 -12.60
CA VAL A 83 -2.20 -6.86 -13.67
C VAL A 83 -3.66 -6.65 -14.07
N PRO A 84 -4.09 -7.11 -15.26
CA PRO A 84 -5.50 -7.12 -15.63
C PRO A 84 -6.36 -7.82 -14.57
N GLU A 85 -7.55 -7.29 -14.30
CA GLU A 85 -8.41 -7.78 -13.22
C GLU A 85 -8.73 -9.28 -13.34
N ALA A 86 -8.98 -9.76 -14.56
CA ALA A 86 -9.26 -11.15 -14.84
C ALA A 86 -8.07 -12.10 -14.57
N GLU A 87 -6.84 -11.58 -14.59
CA GLU A 87 -5.62 -12.35 -14.36
C GLU A 87 -5.20 -12.37 -12.88
N ALA A 88 -5.72 -11.46 -12.04
CA ALA A 88 -5.28 -11.35 -10.66
C ALA A 88 -5.61 -12.60 -9.81
N PRO A 89 -6.83 -13.17 -9.82
CA PRO A 89 -7.12 -14.39 -9.06
C PRO A 89 -6.30 -15.63 -9.48
N PRO A 90 -6.18 -15.99 -10.77
CA PRO A 90 -5.37 -17.14 -11.16
C PRO A 90 -3.87 -16.94 -10.88
N LEU A 91 -3.33 -15.73 -11.10
CA LEU A 91 -1.94 -15.42 -10.73
C LEU A 91 -1.70 -15.55 -9.23
N LEU A 92 -2.63 -15.08 -8.40
CA LEU A 92 -2.53 -15.24 -6.94
C LEU A 92 -2.49 -16.72 -6.54
N ALA A 93 -3.35 -17.54 -7.14
CA ALA A 93 -3.37 -18.98 -6.89
C ALA A 93 -2.06 -19.67 -7.30
N GLU A 94 -1.46 -19.26 -8.43
CA GLU A 94 -0.16 -19.77 -8.89
C GLU A 94 0.99 -19.34 -7.98
N LEU A 95 0.99 -18.10 -7.51
CA LEU A 95 1.98 -17.63 -6.53
C LEU A 95 1.89 -18.43 -5.24
N HIS A 96 0.67 -18.71 -4.76
CA HIS A 96 0.46 -19.53 -3.56
C HIS A 96 0.91 -20.97 -3.76
N SER A 97 0.58 -21.60 -4.90
CA SER A 97 1.01 -22.97 -5.19
C SER A 97 2.53 -23.09 -5.37
N SER A 98 3.19 -22.00 -5.76
CA SER A 98 4.65 -21.89 -5.86
C SER A 98 5.34 -21.54 -4.54
N GLY A 99 4.58 -21.41 -3.44
CA GLY A 99 5.10 -21.19 -2.09
C GLY A 99 5.14 -19.73 -1.62
N VAL A 100 4.67 -18.77 -2.43
CA VAL A 100 4.57 -17.34 -2.06
C VAL A 100 3.24 -17.09 -1.35
N THR A 101 3.02 -17.75 -0.20
CA THR A 101 1.73 -17.78 0.51
C THR A 101 1.30 -16.44 1.08
N GLU A 102 2.22 -15.48 1.23
CA GLU A 102 1.93 -14.11 1.71
C GLU A 102 1.50 -13.15 0.58
N ALA A 103 1.49 -13.58 -0.68
CA ALA A 103 0.96 -12.78 -1.77
C ALA A 103 -0.52 -12.43 -1.51
N ARG A 104 -0.91 -11.18 -1.77
CA ARG A 104 -2.28 -10.67 -1.58
C ARG A 104 -2.67 -9.80 -2.76
N ILE A 105 -3.92 -9.90 -3.20
CA ILE A 105 -4.57 -8.83 -3.96
C ILE A 105 -4.94 -7.76 -2.94
N ILE A 106 -4.28 -6.60 -3.02
CA ILE A 106 -4.42 -5.53 -2.02
C ILE A 106 -5.30 -4.38 -2.49
N GLY A 107 -5.96 -4.51 -3.66
CA GLY A 107 -6.71 -3.40 -4.23
C GLY A 107 -6.87 -3.49 -5.74
N ARG A 108 -7.13 -2.33 -6.35
CA ARG A 108 -7.33 -2.19 -7.80
C ARG A 108 -6.80 -0.85 -8.32
N VAL A 109 -6.62 -0.78 -9.63
CA VAL A 109 -6.27 0.44 -10.35
C VAL A 109 -7.53 0.98 -11.03
N THR A 110 -7.76 2.29 -10.94
CA THR A 110 -8.88 2.98 -11.60
C THR A 110 -8.36 4.10 -12.48
N GLU A 111 -9.25 4.64 -13.32
CA GLU A 111 -9.00 5.92 -13.98
C GLU A 111 -8.67 7.01 -12.95
N ARG A 112 -7.94 8.03 -13.41
CA ARG A 112 -7.42 9.08 -12.54
C ARG A 112 -8.55 9.91 -11.94
N ALA A 113 -8.63 9.92 -10.62
CA ALA A 113 -9.59 10.68 -9.85
C ALA A 113 -8.98 11.99 -9.31
N GLY A 114 -8.69 12.93 -10.21
CA GLY A 114 -8.14 14.24 -9.86
C GLY A 114 -6.69 14.20 -9.36
N GLU A 115 -6.41 14.93 -8.28
CA GLU A 115 -5.06 15.02 -7.69
C GLU A 115 -4.71 13.81 -6.79
N THR A 116 -5.71 13.04 -6.36
CA THR A 116 -5.52 11.87 -5.50
C THR A 116 -5.08 10.67 -6.34
N LEU A 117 -3.86 10.20 -6.08
CA LEU A 117 -3.29 9.02 -6.75
C LEU A 117 -3.48 7.76 -5.92
N LEU A 118 -3.59 7.86 -4.60
CA LEU A 118 -3.75 6.74 -3.69
C LEU A 118 -4.99 6.93 -2.82
N LYS A 119 -5.93 5.97 -2.87
CA LYS A 119 -7.08 5.91 -1.97
C LYS A 119 -6.94 4.68 -1.09
N ILE A 120 -6.70 4.87 0.20
CA ILE A 120 -6.58 3.81 1.18
C ILE A 120 -7.97 3.55 1.78
N ARG A 121 -8.58 2.43 1.40
CA ARG A 121 -9.94 2.04 1.78
C ARG A 121 -9.91 1.02 2.93
N SER A 122 -11.03 0.89 3.61
CA SER A 122 -11.41 -0.35 4.30
C SER A 122 -12.73 -0.78 3.71
N ASN A 123 -12.84 -2.02 3.25
CA ASN A 123 -14.17 -2.62 3.14
C ASN A 123 -14.67 -2.87 4.57
N SER A 124 -15.87 -2.34 4.87
CA SER A 124 -16.64 -2.71 6.06
C SER A 124 -17.18 -4.13 5.92
#